data_AF-A0A1I4K1P3-F1
#
_entry.id   AF-A0A1I4K1P3-F1
#
_cell.length_a   1.000
_cell.length_b   1.000
_cell.length_c   1.000
_cell.angle_alpha   90.00
_cell.angle_beta   90.00
_cell.angle_gamma   90.00
#
_symmetry.space_group_name_H-M   'P 1'
#
loop_
_entity.id
_entity.type
_entity.pdbx_description
1 polymer ?
#
loop_
_entity_poly.entity_id
_entity_poly.type
_entity_poly.pdbx_seq_one_letter_code
_entity_poly.pdbx_strand_id
1 'polypeptide(L)'
;MSFDEEWDQLVAKATREQATRTRLNTLDGDEGGGGTTKLLHVTPNELTKRAGRTDTIRGNFADADNAVIEKTKEVPGGLKGFKSATAFTTFQERWEEQMKYLQGLLDSGVAKPLRAAAGELQQEDGDRAKVIDGLKMEDGKGSDK
;
A
#
# COMPACT_ATOMS: atom_id res chain seq x y z
N MET A 1 -13.48 -9.54 -21.67
CA MET A 1 -12.41 -9.40 -20.68
C MET A 1 -13.00 -8.71 -19.48
N SER A 2 -12.84 -9.28 -18.29
CA SER A 2 -13.32 -8.68 -17.04
C SER A 2 -12.25 -7.79 -16.41
N PHE A 3 -12.68 -6.88 -15.53
CA PHE A 3 -11.77 -6.02 -14.75
C PHE A 3 -10.75 -6.84 -13.95
N ASP A 4 -11.16 -7.99 -13.41
CA ASP A 4 -10.25 -8.89 -12.67
C ASP A 4 -9.13 -9.44 -13.56
N GLU A 5 -9.42 -9.76 -14.83
CA GLU A 5 -8.39 -10.22 -15.79
C GLU A 5 -7.40 -9.10 -16.14
N GLU A 6 -7.86 -7.86 -16.25
CA GLU A 6 -6.98 -6.70 -16.49
C GLU A 6 -6.13 -6.37 -15.26
N TRP A 7 -6.71 -6.50 -14.06
CA TRP A 7 -6.01 -6.27 -12.81
C TRP A 7 -4.93 -7.32 -12.55
N ASP A 8 -5.23 -8.60 -12.76
CA ASP A 8 -4.25 -9.69 -12.63
C ASP A 8 -3.08 -9.52 -13.60
N GLN A 9 -3.35 -9.05 -14.82
CA GLN A 9 -2.30 -8.73 -15.79
C GLN A 9 -1.42 -7.55 -15.33
N LEU A 10 -2.01 -6.52 -14.73
CA LEU A 10 -1.27 -5.38 -14.17
C LEU A 10 -0.43 -5.79 -12.96
N VAL A 11 -0.96 -6.61 -12.06
CA VAL A 11 -0.23 -7.17 -10.90
C VAL A 11 0.92 -8.05 -11.38
N ALA A 12 0.69 -8.94 -12.35
CA ALA A 12 1.73 -9.80 -12.91
C ALA A 12 2.84 -9.01 -13.60
N LYS A 13 2.50 -7.91 -14.27
CA LYS A 13 3.46 -6.99 -14.89
C LYS A 13 4.29 -6.24 -13.84
N ALA A 14 3.63 -5.70 -12.81
CA ALA A 14 4.31 -5.01 -11.72
C ALA A 14 5.28 -5.93 -10.96
N THR A 15 4.89 -7.17 -10.69
CA THR A 15 5.75 -8.17 -10.04
C THR A 15 6.99 -8.52 -10.89
N ARG A 16 6.83 -8.63 -12.22
CA ARG A 16 7.98 -8.84 -13.13
C ARG A 16 8.92 -7.64 -13.17
N GLU A 17 8.38 -6.42 -13.19
CA GLU A 17 9.18 -5.20 -13.15
C GLU A 17 9.92 -5.06 -11.80
N GLN A 18 9.28 -5.41 -10.68
CA GLN A 18 9.90 -5.41 -9.36
C GLN A 18 11.02 -6.45 -9.25
N ALA A 19 10.82 -7.67 -9.76
CA ALA A 19 11.84 -8.72 -9.81
C ALA A 19 13.05 -8.34 -10.69
N THR A 20 12.84 -7.48 -11.69
CA THR A 20 13.92 -6.97 -12.54
C THR A 20 14.68 -5.82 -11.86
N ARG A 21 13.99 -4.99 -11.07
CA ARG A 21 14.60 -3.88 -10.31
C ARG A 21 15.47 -4.35 -9.13
N THR A 22 15.15 -5.49 -8.51
CA THR A 22 15.98 -6.03 -7.41
C THR A 22 17.30 -6.66 -7.89
N ARG A 23 17.35 -7.12 -9.15
CA ARG A 23 18.55 -7.73 -9.75
C ARG A 23 19.66 -6.74 -10.12
N LEU A 24 19.37 -5.44 -10.20
CA LEU A 24 20.37 -4.42 -10.51
C LEU A 24 21.18 -3.96 -9.28
N ASN A 25 20.75 -4.30 -8.05
CA ASN A 25 21.49 -3.98 -6.83
C ASN A 25 22.63 -4.97 -6.53
N THR A 26 22.80 -6.03 -7.34
CA THR A 26 23.77 -7.10 -7.10
C THR A 26 24.88 -7.20 -8.15
N LEU A 27 24.97 -6.23 -9.06
CA LEU A 27 26.10 -6.09 -9.97
C LEU A 27 26.80 -4.78 -9.65
N ASP A 28 27.79 -4.86 -8.77
CA ASP A 28 29.18 -4.63 -9.14
C ASP A 28 30.04 -4.63 -7.87
N GLY A 29 30.69 -5.78 -7.66
CA GLY A 29 32.00 -5.76 -7.04
C GLY A 29 32.97 -5.18 -8.06
N ASP A 30 33.76 -4.24 -7.58
CA ASP A 30 34.96 -3.65 -8.18
C ASP A 30 34.80 -2.36 -9.01
N GLU A 31 35.61 -1.37 -8.61
CA GLU A 31 35.97 -0.12 -9.29
C GLU A 31 34.93 1.02 -9.45
N GLY A 32 34.93 1.91 -8.45
CA GLY A 32 35.03 3.36 -8.59
C GLY A 32 34.22 4.11 -9.67
N GLY A 33 33.14 4.77 -9.27
CA GLY A 33 32.51 5.82 -10.08
C GLY A 33 31.28 6.42 -9.41
N GLY A 34 31.42 7.61 -8.82
CA GLY A 34 30.37 8.31 -8.08
C GLY A 34 29.17 8.72 -8.93
N GLY A 35 28.21 7.83 -9.08
CA GLY A 35 26.81 8.18 -9.34
C GLY A 35 26.09 8.25 -8.01
N THR A 36 25.57 9.42 -7.62
CA THR A 36 24.61 9.52 -6.52
C THR A 36 23.30 8.87 -6.95
N THR A 37 23.26 7.54 -6.98
CA THR A 37 22.03 6.77 -6.92
C THR A 37 21.33 7.23 -5.65
N LYS A 38 20.26 8.01 -5.79
CA LYS A 38 19.39 8.37 -4.67
C LYS A 38 18.84 7.06 -4.10
N LEU A 39 19.53 6.53 -3.10
CA LEU A 39 19.08 5.35 -2.36
C LEU A 39 17.71 5.71 -1.78
N LEU A 40 16.73 4.85 -2.06
CA LEU A 40 15.40 5.02 -1.52
C LEU A 40 15.47 4.76 -0.02
N HIS A 41 15.57 5.82 0.77
CA HIS A 41 15.52 5.73 2.23
C HIS A 41 14.08 5.49 2.68
N VAL A 42 13.71 4.20 2.75
CA VAL A 42 12.45 3.76 3.36
C VAL A 42 12.70 3.45 4.83
N THR A 43 11.97 4.11 5.72
CA THR A 43 12.04 3.87 7.16
C THR A 43 10.70 3.34 7.68
N PRO A 44 10.67 2.58 8.79
CA PRO A 44 9.42 2.15 9.43
C PRO A 44 8.43 3.30 9.68
N ASN A 45 8.96 4.46 10.07
CA ASN A 45 8.16 5.64 10.35
C ASN A 45 7.48 6.21 9.09
N GLU A 46 8.21 6.27 7.96
CA GLU A 46 7.63 6.74 6.69
C GLU A 46 6.53 5.79 6.19
N LEU A 47 6.71 4.48 6.33
CA LEU A 47 5.69 3.48 5.97
C LEU A 47 4.44 3.61 6.86
N THR A 48 4.63 3.74 8.18
CA THR A 48 3.52 3.95 9.12
C THR A 48 2.77 5.24 8.83
N LYS A 49 3.49 6.33 8.52
CA LYS A 49 2.89 7.62 8.15
C LYS A 49 2.05 7.50 6.88
N ARG A 50 2.52 6.77 5.87
CA ARG A 50 1.77 6.52 4.64
C ARG A 50 0.52 5.68 4.90
N ALA A 51 0.62 4.65 5.74
CA ALA A 51 -0.55 3.87 6.16
C ALA A 51 -1.60 4.76 6.85
N GLY A 52 -1.18 5.66 7.74
CA GLY A 52 -2.07 6.62 8.39
C GLY A 52 -2.75 7.58 7.41
N ARG A 53 -2.03 8.05 6.39
CA ARG A 53 -2.62 8.87 5.31
C ARG A 53 -3.67 8.09 4.53
N THR A 54 -3.45 6.80 4.29
CA THR A 54 -4.43 5.92 3.66
C THR A 54 -5.70 5.81 4.50
N ASP A 55 -5.59 5.74 5.84
CA ASP A 55 -6.78 5.76 6.71
C ASP A 55 -7.57 7.08 6.58
N THR A 56 -6.87 8.22 6.52
CA THR A 56 -7.51 9.53 6.31
C THR A 56 -8.28 9.56 4.99
N ILE A 57 -7.65 9.08 3.90
CA ILE A 57 -8.29 9.00 2.59
C ILE A 57 -9.51 8.09 2.64
N ARG A 58 -9.41 6.93 3.32
CA ARG A 58 -10.54 6.01 3.50
C ARG A 58 -11.69 6.67 4.25
N GLY A 59 -11.41 7.45 5.30
CA GLY A 59 -12.42 8.22 6.04
C GLY A 59 -13.14 9.21 5.12
N ASN A 60 -12.40 10.02 4.36
CA ASN A 60 -12.99 10.98 3.43
C ASN A 60 -13.87 10.30 2.37
N PHE A 61 -13.48 9.11 1.89
CA PHE A 61 -14.30 8.33 0.96
C PHE A 61 -15.60 7.84 1.61
N ALA A 62 -15.55 7.40 2.87
CA ALA A 62 -16.76 6.99 3.60
C ALA A 62 -17.71 8.17 3.81
N ASP A 63 -17.18 9.36 4.10
CA ASP A 63 -18.00 10.58 4.22
C ASP A 63 -18.67 10.95 2.89
N ALA A 64 -17.91 10.88 1.78
CA ALA A 64 -18.44 11.11 0.45
C ALA A 64 -19.51 10.08 0.05
N ASP A 65 -19.28 8.80 0.38
CA ASP A 65 -20.24 7.72 0.16
C ASP A 65 -21.55 7.98 0.88
N ASN A 66 -21.49 8.28 2.19
CA ASN A 66 -22.65 8.61 2.99
C ASN A 66 -23.46 9.77 2.38
N ALA A 67 -22.77 10.84 1.96
CA ALA A 67 -23.43 11.99 1.32
C ALA A 67 -24.14 11.62 0.01
N VAL A 68 -23.51 10.79 -0.84
CA VAL A 68 -24.12 10.33 -2.10
C VAL A 68 -25.33 9.43 -1.82
N ILE A 69 -25.22 8.50 -0.88
CA ILE A 69 -26.31 7.60 -0.51
C ILE A 69 -27.49 8.36 0.09
N GLU A 70 -27.24 9.31 1.00
CA GLU A 70 -28.31 10.16 1.56
C GLU A 70 -29.07 10.91 0.47
N LYS A 71 -28.37 11.57 -0.46
CA LYS A 71 -29.00 12.34 -1.54
C LYS A 71 -29.72 11.47 -2.55
N THR A 72 -29.18 10.30 -2.86
CA THR A 72 -29.75 9.44 -3.90
C THR A 72 -30.94 8.63 -3.39
N LYS A 73 -31.04 8.33 -2.09
CA LYS A 73 -32.18 7.62 -1.48
C LYS A 73 -33.53 8.32 -1.68
N GLU A 74 -33.53 9.64 -1.83
CA GLU A 74 -34.76 10.43 -2.03
C GLU A 74 -35.29 10.37 -3.47
N VAL A 75 -34.43 10.05 -4.44
CA VAL A 75 -34.73 10.12 -5.88
C VAL A 75 -35.74 9.06 -6.36
N PRO A 76 -35.66 7.77 -5.95
CA PRO A 76 -36.58 6.73 -6.40
C PRO A 76 -38.06 7.05 -6.11
N GLY A 77 -38.35 7.71 -4.99
CA GLY A 77 -39.71 8.13 -4.62
C GLY A 77 -40.30 9.13 -5.61
N GLY A 78 -39.48 10.04 -6.12
CA GLY A 78 -39.87 11.03 -7.14
C GLY A 78 -39.95 10.47 -8.57
N LEU A 79 -39.32 9.33 -8.83
CA LEU A 79 -39.30 8.68 -10.15
C LEU A 79 -40.34 7.56 -10.31
N LYS A 80 -41.28 7.42 -9.37
CA LYS A 80 -42.32 6.39 -9.44
C LYS A 80 -43.11 6.50 -10.75
N GLY A 81 -43.13 5.41 -11.52
CA GLY A 81 -43.79 5.33 -12.83
C GLY A 81 -42.93 5.73 -14.03
N PHE A 82 -41.74 6.30 -13.80
CA PHE A 82 -40.77 6.56 -14.86
C PHE A 82 -39.90 5.32 -15.10
N LYS A 83 -39.62 5.02 -16.38
CA LYS A 83 -38.70 3.93 -16.78
C LYS A 83 -37.27 4.11 -16.26
N SER A 84 -36.87 5.35 -15.92
CA SER A 84 -35.56 5.66 -15.36
C SER A 84 -35.39 5.26 -13.90
N ALA A 85 -36.48 4.94 -13.18
CA ALA A 85 -36.39 4.55 -11.76
C ALA A 85 -35.47 3.34 -11.53
N THR A 86 -35.54 2.33 -12.40
CA THR A 86 -34.68 1.14 -12.31
C THR A 86 -33.21 1.46 -12.57
N ALA A 87 -32.90 2.42 -13.44
CA ALA A 87 -31.53 2.85 -13.68
C ALA A 87 -30.89 3.50 -12.43
N PHE A 88 -31.68 4.21 -11.62
CA PHE A 88 -31.22 4.76 -10.34
C PHE A 88 -30.97 3.67 -9.29
N THR A 89 -31.82 2.65 -9.23
CA THR A 89 -31.57 1.48 -8.38
C THR A 89 -30.26 0.78 -8.76
N THR A 90 -30.05 0.51 -10.06
CA THR A 90 -28.80 -0.07 -10.54
C THR A 90 -27.59 0.82 -10.24
N PHE A 91 -27.74 2.15 -10.36
CA PHE A 91 -26.69 3.08 -9.99
C PHE A 91 -26.33 2.96 -8.49
N GLN A 92 -27.32 2.91 -7.60
CA GLN A 92 -27.10 2.78 -6.16
C GLN A 92 -26.37 1.48 -5.82
N GLU A 93 -26.83 0.35 -6.37
CA GLU A 93 -26.20 -0.96 -6.17
C GLU A 93 -24.72 -0.94 -6.61
N ARG A 94 -24.45 -0.41 -7.81
CA ARG A 94 -23.08 -0.32 -8.33
C ARG A 94 -22.21 0.63 -7.51
N TRP A 95 -22.76 1.76 -7.08
CA TRP A 95 -22.05 2.70 -6.24
C TRP A 95 -21.63 2.06 -4.92
N GLU A 96 -22.55 1.39 -4.23
CA GLU A 96 -22.28 0.69 -2.96
C GLU A 96 -21.21 -0.41 -3.13
N GLU A 97 -21.31 -1.22 -4.21
CA GLU A 97 -20.30 -2.23 -4.54
C GLU A 97 -18.90 -1.62 -4.72
N GLN A 98 -18.80 -0.53 -5.49
CA GLN A 98 -17.52 0.13 -5.76
C GLN A 98 -16.94 0.81 -4.52
N MET A 99 -17.77 1.47 -3.71
CA MET A 99 -17.33 2.11 -2.48
C MET A 99 -16.83 1.08 -1.46
N LYS A 100 -17.52 -0.05 -1.33
CA LYS A 100 -17.07 -1.17 -0.50
C LYS A 100 -15.74 -1.75 -0.98
N TYR A 101 -15.58 -1.92 -2.30
CA TYR A 101 -14.32 -2.37 -2.89
C TYR A 101 -13.17 -1.39 -2.58
N LEU A 102 -13.37 -0.09 -2.81
CA LEU A 102 -12.37 0.94 -2.52
C LEU A 102 -11.97 0.98 -1.05
N GLN A 103 -12.94 0.89 -0.13
CA GLN A 103 -12.65 0.80 1.30
C GLN A 103 -11.81 -0.42 1.65
N GLY A 104 -12.13 -1.58 1.06
CA GLY A 104 -11.37 -2.82 1.23
C GLY A 104 -9.94 -2.71 0.68
N LEU A 105 -9.78 -2.10 -0.50
CA LEU A 105 -8.48 -1.88 -1.12
C LEU A 105 -7.59 -0.96 -0.27
N LEU A 106 -8.14 0.15 0.22
CA LEU A 106 -7.39 1.10 1.06
C LEU A 106 -6.97 0.45 2.40
N ASP A 107 -7.87 -0.32 3.02
CA ASP A 107 -7.55 -1.02 4.27
C ASP A 107 -6.54 -2.15 4.07
N SER A 108 -6.91 -3.13 3.25
CA SER A 108 -6.22 -4.41 3.17
C SER A 108 -5.19 -4.49 2.04
N GLY A 109 -5.39 -3.73 0.96
CA GLY A 109 -4.43 -3.68 -0.15
C GLY A 109 -3.29 -2.67 0.05
N VAL A 110 -3.48 -1.67 0.93
CA VAL A 110 -2.50 -0.58 1.10
C VAL A 110 -2.09 -0.40 2.56
N ALA A 111 -3.03 -0.06 3.45
CA ALA A 111 -2.67 0.34 4.81
C ALA A 111 -2.08 -0.83 5.63
N LYS A 112 -2.69 -2.03 5.58
CA LYS A 112 -2.17 -3.21 6.28
C LYS A 112 -0.77 -3.64 5.80
N PRO A 113 -0.50 -3.82 4.49
CA PRO A 113 0.84 -4.15 4.00
C PRO A 113 1.91 -3.12 4.39
N LEU A 114 1.57 -1.82 4.35
CA LEU A 114 2.50 -0.77 4.77
C LEU A 114 2.88 -0.88 6.25
N ARG A 115 1.92 -1.20 7.13
CA ARG A 115 2.19 -1.42 8.55
C ARG A 115 2.98 -2.71 8.79
N ALA A 116 2.66 -3.78 8.06
CA ALA A 116 3.40 -5.04 8.14
C ALA A 116 4.87 -4.83 7.76
N ALA A 117 5.13 -4.20 6.61
CA ALA A 117 6.48 -3.87 6.16
C ALA A 117 7.22 -2.94 7.13
N ALA A 118 6.53 -1.99 7.78
CA ALA A 118 7.13 -1.15 8.82
C ALA A 118 7.60 -1.99 10.03
N GLY A 119 6.77 -2.92 10.48
CA GLY A 119 7.12 -3.83 11.57
C GLY A 119 8.29 -4.75 11.23
N GLU A 120 8.30 -5.30 10.02
CA GLU A 120 9.40 -6.15 9.52
C GLU A 120 10.73 -5.39 9.46
N LEU A 121 10.75 -4.18 8.89
CA LEU A 121 11.97 -3.35 8.87
C LEU A 121 12.46 -3.03 10.30
N GLN A 122 11.54 -2.68 11.20
CA GLN A 122 11.92 -2.34 12.58
C GLN A 122 12.53 -3.54 13.31
N GLN A 123 12.01 -4.74 13.06
CA GLN A 123 12.57 -5.96 13.61
C GLN A 123 13.96 -6.24 13.03
N GLU A 124 14.10 -6.16 11.70
CA GLU A 124 15.38 -6.38 11.02
C GLU A 124 16.46 -5.40 11.49
N ASP A 125 16.12 -4.11 11.61
CA ASP A 125 17.02 -3.07 12.13
C ASP A 125 17.47 -3.39 13.56
N GLY A 126 16.54 -3.84 14.42
CA GLY A 126 16.83 -4.24 15.79
C GLY A 126 17.75 -5.46 15.88
N ASP A 127 17.54 -6.46 15.03
CA ASP A 127 18.36 -7.68 15.00
C ASP A 127 19.76 -7.40 14.45
N ARG A 128 19.88 -6.57 13.41
CA ARG A 128 21.17 -6.09 12.90
C ARG A 128 21.95 -5.29 13.95
N ALA A 129 21.28 -4.45 14.73
CA ALA A 129 21.92 -3.68 15.80
C ALA A 129 22.54 -4.61 16.87
N LYS A 130 21.84 -5.68 17.26
CA LYS A 130 22.36 -6.68 18.22
C LYS A 130 23.58 -7.42 17.68
N VAL A 131 23.57 -7.80 16.40
CA VAL A 131 24.73 -8.46 15.76
C VAL A 131 25.95 -7.54 15.76
N ILE A 132 25.77 -6.28 15.38
CA ILE A 132 26.85 -5.28 15.38
C ILE A 132 27.41 -5.06 16.79
N ASP A 133 26.54 -4.98 17.80
CA ASP A 133 26.97 -4.83 19.19
C ASP A 133 27.74 -6.06 19.70
N GLY A 134 27.26 -7.27 19.36
CA GLY A 134 27.95 -8.53 19.66
C GLY A 134 29.34 -8.61 19.05
N LEU A 135 29.49 -8.24 17.77
CA LEU A 135 30.80 -8.19 17.08
C LEU A 135 31.76 -7.21 17.77
N LYS A 136 31.28 -6.03 18.17
CA LYS A 136 32.11 -5.05 18.91
C LYS A 136 32.62 -5.58 20.24
N MET A 137 31.83 -6.42 20.94
CA MET A 137 32.26 -7.02 22.20
C MET A 137 33.33 -8.11 22.03
N GLU A 138 33.34 -8.82 20.90
CA GLU A 138 34.36 -9.82 20.59
C GLU A 138 35.70 -9.18 20.22
N ASP A 139 35.70 -8.10 19.41
CA ASP A 139 36.91 -7.36 19.03
C ASP A 139 37.59 -6.69 20.24
N GLY A 140 36.82 -6.27 21.25
CA GLY A 140 37.33 -5.67 22.49
C GLY A 140 38.00 -6.66 23.45
N LYS A 141 37.81 -7.97 23.27
CA LYS A 141 38.39 -9.02 24.13
C LYS A 141 39.76 -9.54 23.66
N GLY A 142 40.22 -9.11 22.47
CA GLY A 142 41.46 -9.58 21.85
C GLY A 142 42.73 -8.76 22.13
N SER A 143 42.64 -7.62 22.85
CA SER A 143 43.78 -6.71 23.08
C SER A 143 44.42 -6.79 24.47
N ASP A 144 44.26 -7.90 25.19
CA ASP A 144 44.96 -8.16 26.46
C ASP A 144 45.78 -9.46 26.34
N LYS A 145 46.95 -9.37 25.68
CA LYS A 145 48.05 -10.34 25.79
C LYS A 145 49.37 -9.77 25.31
#